data_AF-A0A1Q3T146-F1
#
_entry.id   AF-A0A1Q3T146-F1
#
_cell.length_a   1.000
_cell.length_b   1.000
_cell.length_c   1.000
_cell.angle_alpha   90.00
_cell.angle_beta   90.00
_cell.angle_gamma   90.00
#
_symmetry.space_group_name_H-M   'P 1'
#
loop_
_entity.id
_entity.type
_entity.pdbx_description
1 polymer ?
#
loop_
_entity_poly.entity_id
_entity_poly.type
_entity_poly.pdbx_seq_one_letter_code
_entity_poly.pdbx_strand_id
1 'polypeptide(L)'
;MTTDDWLNLLNWWSDEAQRLDDKFAWFYGHLFERVTFSLDASPELMAAIKALETRLGKALPPSYRDFLAVGGPKFNINNLYFWDLEKVDWFEKSDPKFFERWEQFFKNDEWLEELPEDYNSRDYGQLSSFTIDQKELLQNMLYVGGGVLLNPATTTSEGEWEAWLLNENEPFVTRYRSLYELMLIVHEDYAEKSRVLWLEPERILDPTTNKITLVYSWQPFLQKWNELVFKPGIREDFLFDPGTLEEYDRENPQLTRTPASEAEIEATEIRLAITFPPSYRQFLKVSNGLAVHHQKGMLAELFPLSEVKWGIDGGNDKDFWERELGSSLPLDDTVSDEEYYDYVKQNNVITKIGHALATLFIGDYDGNDFYLLNPLVVNKDGEWEAWSLMHDGGDLERYISFWHMLQEIYYRMFVM
;
A
#
# COMPACT_ATOMS: atom_id res chain seq x y z
N MET A 1 -3.48 -28.68 -11.33
CA MET A 1 -4.40 -27.55 -11.14
C MET A 1 -5.63 -27.77 -12.01
N THR A 2 -6.79 -27.36 -11.53
CA THR A 2 -8.09 -27.50 -12.21
C THR A 2 -8.79 -26.14 -12.27
N THR A 3 -9.83 -26.05 -13.09
CA THR A 3 -10.68 -24.86 -13.17
C THR A 3 -11.42 -24.58 -11.85
N ASP A 4 -11.70 -25.60 -11.03
CA ASP A 4 -12.28 -25.42 -9.69
C ASP A 4 -11.28 -24.74 -8.73
N ASP A 5 -9.98 -25.05 -8.86
CA ASP A 5 -8.94 -24.39 -8.07
C ASP A 5 -8.89 -22.88 -8.36
N TRP A 6 -9.06 -22.49 -9.64
CA TRP A 6 -9.15 -21.09 -10.04
C TRP A 6 -10.42 -20.41 -9.53
N LEU A 7 -11.58 -21.06 -9.61
CA LEU A 7 -12.83 -20.49 -9.09
C LEU A 7 -12.75 -20.20 -7.60
N ASN A 8 -12.18 -21.12 -6.83
CA ASN A 8 -11.99 -20.92 -5.39
C ASN A 8 -11.03 -19.77 -5.11
N LEU A 9 -9.90 -19.72 -5.82
CA LEU A 9 -8.92 -18.65 -5.66
C LEU A 9 -9.52 -17.28 -6.00
N LEU A 10 -10.13 -17.10 -7.18
CA LEU A 10 -10.63 -15.80 -7.62
C LEU A 10 -11.84 -15.31 -6.81
N ASN A 11 -12.73 -16.22 -6.38
CA ASN A 11 -13.82 -15.83 -5.47
C ASN A 11 -13.29 -15.44 -4.09
N TRP A 12 -12.23 -16.09 -3.60
CA TRP A 12 -11.59 -15.68 -2.35
C TRP A 12 -10.98 -14.28 -2.48
N TRP A 13 -10.25 -14.01 -3.56
CA TRP A 13 -9.76 -12.67 -3.89
C TRP A 13 -10.88 -11.63 -3.92
N SER A 14 -12.00 -11.92 -4.60
CA SER A 14 -13.11 -10.97 -4.69
C SER A 14 -13.78 -10.73 -3.35
N ASP A 15 -13.96 -11.76 -2.54
CA ASP A 15 -14.56 -11.62 -1.21
C ASP A 15 -13.64 -10.82 -0.29
N GLU A 16 -12.33 -11.02 -0.38
CA GLU A 16 -11.34 -10.23 0.37
C GLU A 16 -11.28 -8.78 -0.11
N ALA A 17 -11.22 -8.54 -1.43
CA ALA A 17 -11.26 -7.19 -1.99
C ALA A 17 -12.54 -6.44 -1.61
N GLN A 18 -13.71 -7.10 -1.67
CA GLN A 18 -14.98 -6.48 -1.24
C GLN A 18 -14.98 -6.18 0.26
N ARG A 19 -14.41 -7.08 1.09
CA ARG A 19 -14.28 -6.85 2.54
C ARG A 19 -13.43 -5.62 2.84
N LEU A 20 -12.40 -5.35 2.04
CA LEU A 20 -11.55 -4.17 2.15
C LEU A 20 -12.27 -2.94 1.57
N ASP A 21 -12.97 -3.09 0.45
CA ASP A 21 -13.77 -2.05 -0.19
C ASP A 21 -14.85 -1.52 0.75
N ASP A 22 -15.69 -2.38 1.33
CA ASP A 22 -16.75 -1.97 2.27
C ASP A 22 -16.20 -1.17 3.46
N LYS A 23 -14.94 -1.45 3.83
CA LYS A 23 -14.28 -0.85 4.99
C LYS A 23 -13.43 0.36 4.68
N PHE A 24 -12.92 0.51 3.46
CA PHE A 24 -12.26 1.71 2.96
C PHE A 24 -13.15 2.55 2.04
N ALA A 25 -14.40 2.14 1.83
CA ALA A 25 -15.35 2.86 0.99
C ALA A 25 -15.57 4.28 1.51
N TRP A 26 -15.41 4.49 2.82
CA TRP A 26 -15.47 5.81 3.43
C TRP A 26 -14.24 6.68 3.14
N PHE A 27 -13.17 6.14 2.56
CA PHE A 27 -11.91 6.84 2.29
C PHE A 27 -11.62 6.96 0.79
N TYR A 28 -11.86 5.89 0.02
CA TYR A 28 -11.60 5.87 -1.42
C TYR A 28 -12.87 5.85 -2.29
N GLY A 29 -14.06 5.84 -1.68
CA GLY A 29 -15.27 5.37 -2.36
C GLY A 29 -15.19 3.87 -2.64
N HIS A 30 -16.18 3.33 -3.33
CA HIS A 30 -16.10 1.95 -3.83
C HIS A 30 -15.00 1.87 -4.90
N LEU A 31 -13.85 1.33 -4.54
CA LEU A 31 -12.72 1.01 -5.41
C LEU A 31 -12.93 -0.30 -6.15
N PHE A 32 -13.65 -1.23 -5.54
CA PHE A 32 -13.84 -2.58 -6.07
C PHE A 32 -15.32 -2.87 -6.28
N GLU A 33 -15.71 -3.14 -7.52
CA GLU A 33 -16.98 -3.83 -7.78
C GLU A 33 -16.81 -5.30 -7.43
N ARG A 34 -17.72 -5.88 -6.64
CA ARG A 34 -17.72 -7.32 -6.39
C ARG A 34 -17.78 -8.08 -7.71
N VAL A 35 -16.72 -8.80 -8.05
CA VAL A 35 -16.70 -9.66 -9.23
C VAL A 35 -16.97 -11.09 -8.78
N THR A 36 -18.17 -11.59 -9.06
CA THR A 36 -18.43 -13.02 -8.92
C THR A 36 -17.83 -13.76 -10.09
N PHE A 37 -16.87 -14.64 -9.82
CA PHE A 37 -16.24 -15.48 -10.83
C PHE A 37 -16.99 -16.80 -10.96
N SER A 38 -17.22 -17.22 -12.20
CA SER A 38 -17.94 -18.45 -12.53
C SER A 38 -17.33 -19.09 -13.76
N LEU A 39 -17.41 -20.41 -13.87
CA LEU A 39 -16.97 -21.11 -15.08
C LEU A 39 -17.79 -20.63 -16.28
N ASP A 40 -17.13 -19.95 -17.20
CA ASP A 40 -17.65 -19.61 -18.52
C ASP A 40 -17.10 -20.61 -19.54
N ALA A 41 -17.78 -21.75 -19.66
CA ALA A 41 -17.49 -22.74 -20.69
C ALA A 41 -18.30 -22.46 -21.98
N SER A 42 -18.69 -21.20 -22.23
CA SER A 42 -19.46 -20.87 -23.42
C SER A 42 -18.67 -21.24 -24.69
N PRO A 43 -19.35 -21.79 -25.72
CA PRO A 43 -18.72 -22.06 -27.01
C PRO A 43 -18.02 -20.82 -27.59
N GLU A 44 -18.58 -19.63 -27.35
CA GLU A 44 -18.04 -18.35 -27.79
C GLU A 44 -16.69 -18.04 -27.15
N LEU A 45 -16.56 -18.15 -25.81
CA LEU A 45 -15.28 -17.93 -25.13
C LEU A 45 -14.24 -18.96 -25.53
N MET A 46 -14.62 -20.24 -25.61
CA MET A 46 -13.71 -21.31 -26.03
C MET A 46 -13.22 -21.12 -27.47
N ALA A 47 -14.08 -20.61 -28.36
CA ALA A 47 -13.70 -20.22 -29.70
C ALA A 47 -12.76 -19.00 -29.72
N ALA A 48 -13.00 -18.00 -28.86
CA ALA A 48 -12.13 -16.83 -28.72
C ALA A 48 -10.73 -17.20 -28.20
N ILE A 49 -10.66 -18.05 -27.17
CA ILE A 49 -9.39 -18.62 -26.67
C ILE A 49 -8.68 -19.38 -27.79
N LYS A 50 -9.42 -20.17 -28.58
CA LYS A 50 -8.81 -20.91 -29.69
C LYS A 50 -8.31 -20.00 -30.81
N ALA A 51 -9.02 -18.92 -31.08
CA ALA A 51 -8.61 -17.90 -32.03
C ALA A 51 -7.34 -17.18 -31.55
N LEU A 52 -7.22 -16.90 -30.26
CA LEU A 52 -6.00 -16.37 -29.64
C LEU A 52 -4.82 -17.34 -29.83
N GLU A 53 -4.97 -18.62 -29.47
CA GLU A 53 -3.92 -19.64 -29.71
C GLU A 53 -3.48 -19.69 -31.17
N THR A 54 -4.44 -19.60 -32.09
CA THR A 54 -4.18 -19.61 -33.54
C THR A 54 -3.41 -18.36 -33.97
N ARG A 55 -3.78 -17.18 -33.46
CA ARG A 55 -3.10 -15.91 -33.73
C ARG A 55 -1.66 -15.91 -33.19
N LEU A 56 -1.46 -16.46 -31.99
CA LEU A 56 -0.14 -16.56 -31.37
C LEU A 56 0.73 -17.67 -32.00
N GLY A 57 0.11 -18.64 -32.67
CA GLY A 57 0.79 -19.81 -33.23
C GLY A 57 1.24 -20.83 -32.18
N LYS A 58 0.72 -20.74 -30.95
CA LYS A 58 1.03 -21.62 -29.81
C LYS A 58 -0.23 -21.88 -28.99
N ALA A 59 -0.33 -23.08 -28.41
CA ALA A 59 -1.35 -23.36 -27.40
C ALA A 59 -0.98 -22.62 -26.10
N LEU A 60 -1.97 -22.07 -25.40
CA LEU A 60 -1.75 -21.39 -24.12
C LEU A 60 -1.40 -22.40 -23.02
N PRO A 61 -0.63 -22.00 -21.98
CA PRO A 61 -0.37 -22.87 -20.84
C PRO A 61 -1.69 -23.19 -20.12
N PRO A 62 -1.84 -24.41 -19.54
CA PRO A 62 -3.10 -24.83 -18.94
C PRO A 62 -3.63 -23.85 -17.90
N SER A 63 -2.77 -23.35 -17.01
CA SER A 63 -3.14 -22.37 -15.98
C SER A 63 -3.77 -21.10 -16.52
N TYR A 64 -3.17 -20.49 -17.55
CA TYR A 64 -3.71 -19.27 -18.14
C TYR A 64 -4.99 -19.54 -18.93
N ARG A 65 -5.07 -20.70 -19.58
CA ARG A 65 -6.29 -21.11 -20.28
C ARG A 65 -7.47 -21.29 -19.32
N ASP A 66 -7.23 -21.94 -18.17
CA ASP A 66 -8.25 -22.13 -17.14
C ASP A 66 -8.64 -20.81 -16.46
N PHE A 67 -7.67 -19.93 -16.21
CA PHE A 67 -7.90 -18.56 -15.72
C PHE A 67 -8.83 -17.77 -16.65
N LEU A 68 -8.58 -17.81 -17.97
CA LEU A 68 -9.46 -17.16 -18.95
C LEU A 68 -10.89 -17.72 -18.91
N ALA A 69 -11.03 -19.04 -18.73
CA ALA A 69 -12.32 -19.72 -18.69
C ALA A 69 -13.18 -19.39 -17.45
N VAL A 70 -12.60 -18.83 -16.37
CA VAL A 70 -13.36 -18.45 -15.17
C VAL A 70 -13.65 -16.95 -15.06
N GLY A 71 -13.29 -16.18 -16.09
CA GLY A 71 -13.49 -14.73 -16.12
C GLY A 71 -12.23 -13.89 -15.85
N GLY A 72 -11.04 -14.47 -16.03
CA GLY A 72 -9.76 -13.83 -15.77
C GLY A 72 -9.58 -12.37 -16.22
N PRO A 73 -9.98 -11.96 -17.45
CA PRO A 73 -9.85 -10.56 -17.88
C PRO A 73 -10.67 -9.54 -17.06
N LYS A 74 -11.64 -10.00 -16.24
CA LYS A 74 -12.38 -9.14 -15.31
C LYS A 74 -11.63 -8.91 -14.00
N PHE A 75 -10.53 -9.62 -13.77
CA PHE A 75 -9.72 -9.51 -12.57
C PHE A 75 -8.87 -8.24 -12.62
N ASN A 76 -9.06 -7.38 -11.62
CA ASN A 76 -8.24 -6.19 -11.39
C ASN A 76 -8.14 -5.95 -9.88
N ILE A 77 -7.00 -6.32 -9.29
CA ILE A 77 -6.73 -6.10 -7.88
C ILE A 77 -5.27 -5.69 -7.72
N ASN A 78 -5.01 -4.60 -6.99
CA ASN A 78 -3.67 -4.18 -6.60
C ASN A 78 -2.66 -4.04 -7.78
N ASN A 79 -3.01 -3.24 -8.79
CA ASN A 79 -2.26 -3.08 -10.05
C ASN A 79 -2.05 -4.36 -10.88
N LEU A 80 -2.53 -5.51 -10.40
CA LEU A 80 -2.59 -6.76 -11.14
C LEU A 80 -3.91 -6.82 -11.92
N TYR A 81 -3.84 -6.35 -13.16
CA TYR A 81 -4.94 -6.40 -14.11
C TYR A 81 -4.58 -7.25 -15.31
N PHE A 82 -5.58 -7.92 -15.88
CA PHE A 82 -5.41 -8.75 -17.07
C PHE A 82 -6.13 -8.13 -18.26
N TRP A 83 -5.53 -8.27 -19.43
CA TRP A 83 -6.07 -7.72 -20.66
C TRP A 83 -7.19 -8.58 -21.27
N ASP A 84 -8.06 -7.91 -22.01
CA ASP A 84 -8.96 -8.57 -22.95
C ASP A 84 -8.16 -9.39 -23.98
N LEU A 85 -8.75 -10.49 -24.46
CA LEU A 85 -8.09 -11.43 -25.37
C LEU A 85 -7.57 -10.78 -26.67
N GLU A 86 -8.17 -9.66 -27.11
CA GLU A 86 -7.71 -8.93 -28.29
C GLU A 86 -6.39 -8.19 -28.07
N LYS A 87 -6.08 -7.79 -26.83
CA LYS A 87 -4.89 -7.02 -26.47
C LYS A 87 -3.70 -7.90 -26.10
N VAL A 88 -3.96 -9.15 -25.69
CA VAL A 88 -2.92 -10.15 -25.39
C VAL A 88 -2.08 -10.43 -26.64
N ASP A 89 -0.77 -10.18 -26.60
CA ASP A 89 0.16 -10.50 -27.70
C ASP A 89 1.57 -10.70 -27.13
N TRP A 90 2.51 -11.05 -28.00
CA TRP A 90 3.93 -11.08 -27.68
C TRP A 90 4.40 -9.70 -27.22
N PHE A 91 5.20 -9.67 -26.16
CA PHE A 91 5.59 -8.45 -25.46
C PHE A 91 6.19 -7.38 -26.39
N GLU A 92 7.02 -7.79 -27.36
CA GLU A 92 7.59 -6.90 -28.38
C GLU A 92 6.54 -6.07 -29.13
N LYS A 93 5.36 -6.65 -29.39
CA LYS A 93 4.26 -5.97 -30.07
C LYS A 93 3.39 -5.16 -29.12
N SER A 94 3.25 -5.62 -27.89
CA SER A 94 2.33 -5.05 -26.90
C SER A 94 2.87 -3.79 -26.23
N ASP A 95 4.18 -3.71 -25.95
CA ASP A 95 4.81 -2.48 -25.43
C ASP A 95 6.19 -2.23 -26.08
N PRO A 96 6.22 -1.73 -27.33
CA PRO A 96 7.47 -1.47 -28.03
C PRO A 96 8.31 -0.36 -27.37
N LYS A 97 7.67 0.52 -26.59
CA LYS A 97 8.35 1.60 -25.86
C LYS A 97 8.97 1.12 -24.54
N PHE A 98 8.56 -0.05 -24.04
CA PHE A 98 9.14 -0.61 -22.82
C PHE A 98 10.66 -0.71 -22.94
N PHE A 99 11.16 -1.29 -24.03
CA PHE A 99 12.60 -1.45 -24.24
C PHE A 99 13.36 -0.12 -24.32
N GLU A 100 12.73 0.93 -24.88
CA GLU A 100 13.32 2.27 -24.90
C GLU A 100 13.44 2.87 -23.49
N ARG A 101 12.41 2.67 -22.63
CA ARG A 101 12.45 3.07 -21.22
C ARG A 101 13.47 2.23 -20.45
N TRP A 102 13.47 0.92 -20.69
CA TRP A 102 14.34 -0.06 -20.04
C TRP A 102 15.82 0.19 -20.34
N GLU A 103 16.19 0.48 -21.59
CA GLU A 103 17.55 0.87 -21.97
C GLU A 103 18.03 2.17 -21.30
N GLN A 104 17.13 3.03 -20.82
CA GLN A 104 17.52 4.21 -20.05
C GLN A 104 17.95 3.86 -18.62
N PHE A 105 17.33 2.87 -17.98
CA PHE A 105 17.70 2.42 -16.64
C PHE A 105 19.15 1.91 -16.59
N PHE A 106 19.59 1.15 -17.60
CA PHE A 106 20.96 0.61 -17.67
C PHE A 106 22.03 1.63 -18.12
N LYS A 107 21.64 2.79 -18.66
CA LYS A 107 22.60 3.86 -18.99
C LYS A 107 23.04 4.64 -17.76
N ASN A 108 22.31 4.53 -16.67
CA ASN A 108 22.71 5.02 -15.36
C ASN A 108 23.43 3.86 -14.65
N ASP A 109 24.75 3.78 -14.81
CA ASP A 109 25.68 2.72 -14.33
C ASP A 109 25.57 2.33 -12.83
N GLU A 110 24.65 2.92 -12.06
CA GLU A 110 24.49 2.71 -10.62
C GLU A 110 23.82 1.38 -10.23
N TRP A 111 23.14 0.69 -11.16
CA TRP A 111 22.35 -0.52 -10.85
C TRP A 111 23.02 -1.85 -11.24
N LEU A 112 24.25 -1.80 -11.75
CA LEU A 112 25.02 -2.99 -12.14
C LEU A 112 25.88 -3.51 -10.98
N GLU A 113 25.27 -3.87 -9.85
CA GLU A 113 25.99 -4.72 -8.88
C GLU A 113 26.20 -6.13 -9.49
N GLU A 114 27.39 -6.69 -9.25
CA GLU A 114 27.78 -8.01 -9.79
C GLU A 114 26.80 -9.09 -9.31
N LEU A 115 26.07 -9.67 -10.27
CA LEU A 115 25.07 -10.70 -10.01
C LEU A 115 25.70 -12.00 -9.45
N PRO A 116 24.97 -12.74 -8.59
CA PRO A 116 25.33 -14.12 -8.28
C PRO A 116 25.44 -14.94 -9.57
N GLU A 117 26.51 -15.73 -9.72
CA GLU A 117 26.77 -16.59 -10.90
C GLU A 117 25.69 -17.65 -11.17
N ASP A 118 24.69 -17.77 -10.29
CA ASP A 118 23.67 -18.81 -10.28
C ASP A 118 22.32 -18.32 -10.86
N TYR A 119 22.30 -18.04 -12.16
CA TYR A 119 21.06 -17.77 -12.92
C TYR A 119 20.25 -19.06 -13.23
N ASN A 120 20.87 -20.24 -13.11
CA ASN A 120 20.24 -21.52 -13.45
C ASN A 120 19.60 -22.24 -12.26
N SER A 121 19.71 -21.70 -11.04
CA SER A 121 18.91 -22.16 -9.91
C SER A 121 17.43 -21.96 -10.24
N ARG A 122 16.66 -23.03 -10.10
CA ARG A 122 15.20 -23.03 -10.25
C ARG A 122 14.52 -22.51 -8.97
N ASP A 123 15.10 -21.49 -8.35
CA ASP A 123 14.58 -20.91 -7.12
C ASP A 123 13.50 -19.88 -7.47
N TYR A 124 12.30 -20.39 -7.63
CA TYR A 124 11.08 -19.60 -7.85
C TYR A 124 10.72 -18.78 -6.62
N GLY A 125 10.13 -17.60 -6.82
CA GLY A 125 9.71 -16.70 -5.74
C GLY A 125 10.80 -15.76 -5.21
N GLN A 126 11.94 -15.65 -5.88
CA GLN A 126 12.98 -14.66 -5.56
C GLN A 126 13.05 -13.58 -6.65
N LEU A 127 13.45 -12.37 -6.24
CA LEU A 127 13.80 -11.29 -7.17
C LEU A 127 15.08 -11.69 -7.91
N SER A 128 15.02 -11.58 -9.24
CA SER A 128 16.18 -11.75 -10.10
C SER A 128 16.39 -10.47 -10.89
N SER A 129 17.64 -9.98 -10.91
CA SER A 129 17.97 -8.82 -11.73
C SER A 129 18.12 -9.19 -13.20
N PHE A 130 17.88 -8.20 -14.04
CA PHE A 130 17.75 -8.39 -15.47
C PHE A 130 19.05 -8.03 -16.20
N THR A 131 19.46 -8.82 -17.19
CA THR A 131 20.62 -8.50 -18.06
C THR A 131 20.18 -8.20 -19.49
N ILE A 132 21.03 -7.50 -20.25
CA ILE A 132 20.80 -7.21 -21.68
C ILE A 132 20.53 -8.48 -22.49
N ASP A 133 21.14 -9.61 -22.12
CA ASP A 133 20.97 -10.90 -22.79
C ASP A 133 19.53 -11.46 -22.65
N GLN A 134 18.76 -10.99 -21.68
CA GLN A 134 17.36 -11.39 -21.49
C GLN A 134 16.37 -10.54 -22.31
N LYS A 135 16.84 -9.50 -23.02
CA LYS A 135 16.00 -8.72 -23.96
C LYS A 135 15.38 -9.60 -25.05
N GLU A 136 16.17 -10.50 -25.62
CA GLU A 136 15.69 -11.45 -26.64
C GLU A 136 14.66 -12.43 -26.07
N LEU A 137 14.80 -12.80 -24.79
CA LEU A 137 13.82 -13.63 -24.10
C LEU A 137 12.48 -12.88 -23.96
N LEU A 138 12.50 -11.64 -23.45
CA LEU A 138 11.31 -10.80 -23.25
C LEU A 138 10.48 -10.66 -24.53
N GLN A 139 11.13 -10.41 -25.67
CA GLN A 139 10.45 -10.23 -26.96
C GLN A 139 9.55 -11.42 -27.31
N ASN A 140 9.91 -12.62 -26.83
CA ASN A 140 9.21 -13.87 -27.09
C ASN A 140 8.28 -14.30 -25.94
N MET A 141 8.08 -13.47 -24.92
CA MET A 141 7.14 -13.73 -23.84
C MET A 141 5.76 -13.19 -24.17
N LEU A 142 4.72 -13.90 -23.74
CA LEU A 142 3.34 -13.48 -23.92
C LEU A 142 2.98 -12.46 -22.84
N TYR A 143 2.52 -11.27 -23.24
CA TYR A 143 2.09 -10.24 -22.30
C TYR A 143 0.58 -10.29 -22.08
N VAL A 144 0.18 -10.46 -20.82
CA VAL A 144 -1.23 -10.69 -20.44
C VAL A 144 -1.84 -9.56 -19.61
N GLY A 145 -1.10 -8.48 -19.36
CA GLY A 145 -1.52 -7.30 -18.58
C GLY A 145 -0.80 -7.17 -17.24
N GLY A 146 -0.84 -5.97 -16.63
CA GLY A 146 -0.38 -5.73 -15.25
C GLY A 146 1.05 -6.15 -14.95
N GLY A 147 1.98 -6.01 -15.92
CA GLY A 147 3.36 -6.47 -15.78
C GLY A 147 3.56 -7.99 -15.82
N VAL A 148 2.51 -8.79 -16.07
CA VAL A 148 2.59 -10.25 -16.09
C VAL A 148 2.98 -10.79 -17.46
N LEU A 149 4.09 -11.52 -17.53
CA LEU A 149 4.59 -12.17 -18.74
C LEU A 149 4.59 -13.70 -18.59
N LEU A 150 4.29 -14.42 -19.66
CA LEU A 150 4.36 -15.89 -19.70
C LEU A 150 5.45 -16.33 -20.67
N ASN A 151 6.38 -17.15 -20.19
CA ASN A 151 7.57 -17.59 -20.91
C ASN A 151 7.35 -18.95 -21.60
N PRO A 152 7.11 -19.00 -22.93
CA PRO A 152 6.92 -20.26 -23.63
C PRO A 152 8.23 -21.05 -23.84
N ALA A 153 9.40 -20.48 -23.53
CA ALA A 153 10.68 -21.17 -23.66
C ALA A 153 10.97 -22.07 -22.45
N THR A 154 10.44 -21.72 -21.28
CA THR A 154 10.55 -22.50 -20.05
C THR A 154 9.22 -23.17 -19.76
N THR A 155 9.14 -24.47 -20.05
CA THR A 155 7.91 -25.27 -19.85
C THR A 155 8.10 -26.37 -18.81
N THR A 156 7.10 -26.57 -17.97
CA THR A 156 7.07 -27.69 -17.02
C THR A 156 6.64 -28.98 -17.72
N SER A 157 6.78 -30.13 -17.03
CA SER A 157 6.28 -31.41 -17.54
C SER A 157 4.77 -31.46 -17.74
N GLU A 158 4.02 -30.54 -17.12
CA GLU A 158 2.56 -30.42 -17.25
C GLU A 158 2.15 -29.47 -18.40
N GLY A 159 3.13 -28.89 -19.11
CA GLY A 159 2.88 -27.92 -20.18
C GLY A 159 2.66 -26.49 -19.69
N GLU A 160 2.86 -26.22 -18.39
CA GLU A 160 2.83 -24.86 -17.85
C GLU A 160 3.99 -24.04 -18.37
N TRP A 161 3.75 -22.75 -18.57
CA TRP A 161 4.78 -21.77 -18.89
C TRP A 161 5.17 -21.06 -17.61
N GLU A 162 6.45 -20.79 -17.44
CA GLU A 162 6.94 -19.95 -16.36
C GLU A 162 6.29 -18.55 -16.46
N ALA A 163 5.86 -17.99 -15.33
CA ALA A 163 5.23 -16.68 -15.23
C ALA A 163 6.18 -15.69 -14.55
N TRP A 164 6.21 -14.47 -15.06
CA TRP A 164 7.11 -13.40 -14.65
C TRP A 164 6.24 -12.21 -14.25
N LEU A 165 6.53 -11.61 -13.10
CA LEU A 165 5.94 -10.34 -12.69
C LEU A 165 7.02 -9.26 -12.78
N LEU A 166 6.85 -8.36 -13.75
CA LEU A 166 7.74 -7.22 -13.94
C LEU A 166 7.47 -6.14 -12.88
N ASN A 167 8.54 -5.59 -12.30
CA ASN A 167 8.46 -4.28 -11.67
C ASN A 167 8.54 -3.21 -12.78
N GLU A 168 7.53 -2.37 -12.94
CA GLU A 168 7.52 -1.36 -14.00
C GLU A 168 8.52 -0.21 -13.78
N ASN A 169 8.97 -0.05 -12.53
CA ASN A 169 9.87 1.02 -12.12
C ASN A 169 11.33 0.56 -12.00
N GLU A 170 11.60 -0.74 -12.09
CA GLU A 170 12.92 -1.30 -11.84
C GLU A 170 13.23 -2.48 -12.77
N PRO A 171 14.50 -2.73 -13.11
CA PRO A 171 14.89 -3.87 -13.95
C PRO A 171 14.95 -5.18 -13.12
N PHE A 172 13.92 -5.46 -12.32
CA PHE A 172 13.78 -6.71 -11.59
C PHE A 172 12.54 -7.46 -12.03
N VAL A 173 12.64 -8.79 -11.94
CA VAL A 173 11.52 -9.69 -12.20
C VAL A 173 11.46 -10.76 -11.12
N THR A 174 10.24 -11.05 -10.67
CA THR A 174 9.97 -12.23 -9.85
C THR A 174 9.45 -13.35 -10.74
N ARG A 175 10.03 -14.55 -10.60
CA ARG A 175 9.73 -15.71 -11.44
C ARG A 175 8.91 -16.76 -10.69
N TYR A 176 7.96 -17.35 -11.40
CA TYR A 176 7.02 -18.34 -10.91
C TYR A 176 6.88 -19.50 -11.90
N ARG A 177 6.62 -20.71 -11.42
CA ARG A 177 6.48 -21.93 -12.23
C ARG A 177 5.31 -21.88 -13.19
N SER A 178 4.27 -21.12 -12.84
CA SER A 178 3.05 -20.96 -13.62
C SER A 178 2.32 -19.68 -13.22
N LEU A 179 1.33 -19.28 -14.03
CA LEU A 179 0.48 -18.15 -13.67
C LEU A 179 -0.30 -18.40 -12.37
N TYR A 180 -0.73 -19.64 -12.12
CA TYR A 180 -1.45 -19.96 -10.89
C TYR A 180 -0.59 -19.79 -9.64
N GLU A 181 0.67 -20.21 -9.71
CA GLU A 181 1.60 -20.02 -8.59
C GLU A 181 1.84 -18.53 -8.33
N LEU A 182 2.02 -17.73 -9.38
CA LEU A 182 2.08 -16.26 -9.27
C LEU A 182 0.82 -15.73 -8.56
N MET A 183 -0.36 -16.07 -9.07
CA MET A 183 -1.62 -15.58 -8.51
C MET A 183 -1.85 -16.03 -7.06
N LEU A 184 -1.42 -17.23 -6.69
CA LEU A 184 -1.51 -17.75 -5.33
C LEU A 184 -0.54 -17.03 -4.38
N ILE A 185 0.72 -16.83 -4.79
CA ILE A 185 1.72 -16.16 -3.95
C ILE A 185 1.38 -14.68 -3.78
N VAL A 186 0.99 -13.99 -4.86
CA VAL A 186 0.58 -12.58 -4.77
C VAL A 186 -0.67 -12.44 -3.89
N HIS A 187 -1.57 -13.43 -3.91
CA HIS A 187 -2.72 -13.47 -3.00
C HIS A 187 -2.30 -13.64 -1.54
N GLU A 188 -1.43 -14.61 -1.25
CA GLU A 188 -0.99 -14.89 0.11
C GLU A 188 -0.25 -13.70 0.70
N ASP A 189 0.58 -13.03 -0.10
CA ASP A 189 1.26 -11.78 0.29
C ASP A 189 0.24 -10.67 0.57
N TYR A 190 -0.73 -10.45 -0.33
CA TYR A 190 -1.80 -9.47 -0.14
C TYR A 190 -2.63 -9.76 1.13
N ALA A 191 -3.01 -11.02 1.35
CA ALA A 191 -3.75 -11.45 2.53
C ALA A 191 -2.91 -11.32 3.80
N GLU A 192 -1.60 -11.62 3.75
CA GLU A 192 -0.70 -11.46 4.89
C GLU A 192 -0.57 -10.00 5.30
N LYS A 193 -0.36 -9.10 4.33
CA LYS A 193 -0.21 -7.67 4.55
C LYS A 193 -1.51 -7.04 5.04
N SER A 194 -2.65 -7.46 4.50
CA SER A 194 -3.97 -6.95 4.88
C SER A 194 -4.52 -7.53 6.19
N ARG A 195 -3.98 -8.61 6.75
CA ARG A 195 -4.49 -9.23 8.00
C ARG A 195 -4.40 -8.34 9.24
N VAL A 196 -3.51 -7.35 9.25
CA VAL A 196 -3.18 -6.58 10.47
C VAL A 196 -3.67 -5.13 10.41
N LEU A 197 -3.99 -4.67 9.20
CA LEU A 197 -5.10 -3.75 9.05
C LEU A 197 -6.32 -4.40 9.72
N TRP A 198 -7.26 -3.59 10.20
CA TRP A 198 -8.59 -4.05 10.59
C TRP A 198 -8.78 -4.60 12.00
N LEU A 199 -7.91 -4.30 12.94
CA LEU A 199 -8.25 -4.46 14.36
C LEU A 199 -9.15 -3.29 14.78
N GLU A 200 -10.43 -3.37 14.44
CA GLU A 200 -11.44 -2.47 15.02
C GLU A 200 -11.23 -2.41 16.53
N PRO A 201 -11.24 -1.21 17.14
CA PRO A 201 -11.02 -1.13 18.57
C PRO A 201 -12.10 -1.92 19.30
N GLU A 202 -11.67 -2.77 20.22
CA GLU A 202 -12.59 -3.55 21.05
C GLU A 202 -13.38 -2.59 21.95
N ARG A 203 -14.71 -2.69 21.89
CA ARG A 203 -15.62 -1.92 22.75
C ARG A 203 -15.82 -2.66 24.06
N ILE A 204 -15.18 -2.20 25.12
CA ILE A 204 -15.34 -2.75 26.47
C ILE A 204 -16.30 -1.87 27.27
N LEU A 205 -17.41 -2.45 27.72
CA LEU A 205 -18.34 -1.78 28.63
C LEU A 205 -17.86 -1.95 30.08
N ASP A 206 -17.60 -0.85 30.76
CA ASP A 206 -17.44 -0.86 32.20
C ASP A 206 -18.82 -1.03 32.87
N PRO A 207 -19.07 -2.16 33.57
CA PRO A 207 -20.38 -2.44 34.17
C PRO A 207 -20.71 -1.51 35.35
N THR A 208 -19.72 -0.80 35.90
CA THR A 208 -19.91 0.09 37.05
C THR A 208 -20.21 1.53 36.65
N THR A 209 -19.58 2.01 35.56
CA THR A 209 -19.78 3.38 35.06
C THR A 209 -20.71 3.46 33.85
N ASN A 210 -21.05 2.31 33.26
CA ASN A 210 -21.77 2.20 31.98
C ASN A 210 -21.08 2.98 30.84
N LYS A 211 -19.76 3.19 30.96
CA LYS A 211 -18.92 3.86 29.96
C LYS A 211 -18.31 2.81 29.03
N ILE A 212 -18.30 3.10 27.74
CA ILE A 212 -17.58 2.29 26.75
C ILE A 212 -16.16 2.83 26.64
N THR A 213 -15.19 1.94 26.73
CA THR A 213 -13.78 2.21 26.41
C THR A 213 -13.41 1.45 25.15
N LEU A 214 -12.75 2.15 24.22
CA LEU A 214 -12.15 1.54 23.05
C LEU A 214 -10.76 1.05 23.40
N VAL A 215 -10.45 -0.21 23.08
CA VAL A 215 -9.10 -0.79 23.21
C VAL A 215 -8.53 -1.00 21.82
N TYR A 216 -7.41 -0.35 21.55
CA TYR A 216 -6.74 -0.39 20.25
C TYR A 216 -5.59 -1.39 20.29
N SER A 217 -5.53 -2.26 19.28
CA SER A 217 -4.52 -3.32 19.20
C SER A 217 -3.19 -2.80 18.64
N TRP A 218 -2.63 -1.76 19.26
CA TRP A 218 -1.39 -1.11 18.82
C TRP A 218 -0.18 -2.04 18.81
N GLN A 219 -0.01 -2.88 19.83
CA GLN A 219 1.13 -3.78 19.94
C GLN A 219 1.24 -4.76 18.74
N PRO A 220 0.22 -5.57 18.41
CA PRO A 220 0.31 -6.47 17.25
C PRO A 220 0.37 -5.70 15.92
N PHE A 221 -0.28 -4.53 15.83
CA PHE A 221 -0.23 -3.69 14.64
C PHE A 221 1.19 -3.20 14.34
N LEU A 222 1.86 -2.57 15.31
CA LEU A 222 3.22 -2.06 15.15
C LEU A 222 4.26 -3.18 15.01
N GLN A 223 4.05 -4.33 15.66
CA GLN A 223 4.90 -5.51 15.46
C GLN A 223 4.84 -5.99 14.01
N LYS A 224 3.65 -6.10 13.41
CA LYS A 224 3.55 -6.47 12.00
C LYS A 224 4.18 -5.45 11.09
N TRP A 225 3.94 -4.16 11.34
CA TRP A 225 4.55 -3.08 10.57
C TRP A 225 6.08 -3.23 10.58
N ASN A 226 6.67 -3.42 11.75
CA ASN A 226 8.10 -3.66 11.91
C ASN A 226 8.58 -4.90 11.14
N GLU A 227 7.86 -6.03 11.26
CA GLU A 227 8.17 -7.27 10.53
C GLU A 227 8.17 -7.07 9.02
N LEU A 228 7.23 -6.30 8.47
CA LEU A 228 7.11 -6.08 7.04
C LEU A 228 8.17 -5.14 6.49
N VAL A 229 8.50 -4.06 7.21
CA VAL A 229 9.59 -3.14 6.81
C VAL A 229 10.92 -3.87 6.76
N PHE A 230 11.21 -4.72 7.77
CA PHE A 230 12.50 -5.39 7.89
C PHE A 230 12.47 -6.83 7.35
N LYS A 231 11.44 -7.22 6.59
CA LYS A 231 11.36 -8.56 5.99
C LYS A 231 12.42 -8.68 4.90
N PRO A 232 13.38 -9.62 4.99
CA PRO A 232 14.39 -9.81 3.95
C PRO A 232 13.74 -10.09 2.59
N GLY A 233 14.18 -9.39 1.54
CA GLY A 233 13.70 -9.57 0.17
C GLY A 233 12.40 -8.83 -0.19
N ILE A 234 11.79 -8.10 0.74
CA ILE A 234 10.77 -7.09 0.41
C ILE A 234 11.49 -5.76 0.19
N ARG A 235 11.64 -5.39 -1.09
CA ARG A 235 11.95 -4.04 -1.57
C ARG A 235 13.25 -3.40 -1.04
N GLU A 236 14.34 -3.64 -1.77
CA GLU A 236 15.63 -2.94 -1.56
C GLU A 236 15.53 -1.41 -1.81
N ASP A 237 14.45 -0.95 -2.44
CA ASP A 237 14.06 0.45 -2.64
C ASP A 237 13.57 1.17 -1.37
N PHE A 238 13.25 0.42 -0.31
CA PHE A 238 13.10 0.97 1.05
C PHE A 238 14.41 0.97 1.84
N LEU A 239 15.51 0.42 1.29
CA LEU A 239 16.82 0.53 1.92
C LEU A 239 17.25 1.99 1.86
N PHE A 240 16.95 2.65 2.96
CA PHE A 240 17.70 3.72 3.58
C PHE A 240 18.86 4.26 2.74
N ASP A 241 18.85 5.57 2.48
CA ASP A 241 20.11 6.26 2.27
C ASP A 241 21.04 5.88 3.45
N PRO A 242 22.20 5.25 3.20
CA PRO A 242 23.13 4.83 4.25
C PRO A 242 23.51 5.95 5.22
N GLY A 243 23.39 7.22 4.78
CA GLY A 243 23.59 8.41 5.60
C GLY A 243 22.49 8.69 6.64
N THR A 244 21.26 8.20 6.44
CA THR A 244 20.14 8.33 7.39
C THR A 244 20.09 7.18 8.41
N LEU A 245 20.74 6.06 8.10
CA LEU A 245 20.87 4.89 8.99
C LEU A 245 21.87 5.07 10.12
N GLU A 246 22.69 6.13 10.14
CA GLU A 246 23.69 6.30 11.22
C GLU A 246 23.03 6.53 12.60
N GLU A 247 21.78 6.98 12.65
CA GLU A 247 21.00 7.13 13.90
C GLU A 247 20.11 5.93 14.24
N TYR A 248 19.86 5.01 13.31
CA TYR A 248 19.07 3.80 13.56
C TYR A 248 20.00 2.62 13.89
N ASP A 249 19.65 1.87 14.93
CA ASP A 249 20.43 0.72 15.38
C ASP A 249 20.51 -0.33 14.26
N ARG A 250 21.62 -0.32 13.52
CA ARG A 250 21.88 -1.24 12.40
C ARG A 250 21.87 -2.70 12.85
N GLU A 251 22.08 -2.98 14.15
CA GLU A 251 22.08 -4.33 14.69
C GLU A 251 20.67 -4.82 15.06
N ASN A 252 19.72 -3.90 15.28
CA ASN A 252 18.33 -4.23 15.59
C ASN A 252 17.37 -3.12 15.11
N PRO A 253 17.09 -3.06 13.81
CA PRO A 253 16.29 -1.98 13.27
C PRO A 253 14.83 -2.11 13.72
N GLN A 254 14.31 -1.05 14.33
CA GLN A 254 12.93 -1.00 14.82
C GLN A 254 12.30 0.37 14.53
N LEU A 255 11.03 0.36 14.14
CA LEU A 255 10.24 1.58 13.91
C LEU A 255 9.83 2.23 15.22
N THR A 256 9.51 1.41 16.23
CA THR A 256 8.97 1.85 17.50
C THR A 256 10.05 2.41 18.42
N ARG A 257 9.70 3.47 19.14
CA ARG A 257 10.51 4.03 20.23
C ARG A 257 10.10 3.41 21.57
N THR A 258 10.89 3.64 22.61
CA THR A 258 10.53 3.24 23.98
C THR A 258 9.14 3.76 24.35
N PRO A 259 8.24 2.95 24.92
CA PRO A 259 6.93 3.41 25.35
C PRO A 259 7.00 4.55 26.36
N ALA A 260 6.05 5.49 26.29
CA ALA A 260 5.88 6.53 27.29
C ALA A 260 5.22 5.97 28.56
N SER A 261 5.71 6.40 29.72
CA SER A 261 5.07 6.12 31.00
C SER A 261 3.80 6.95 31.18
N GLU A 262 2.90 6.47 32.04
CA GLU A 262 1.66 7.20 32.37
C GLU A 262 1.95 8.62 32.88
N ALA A 263 3.00 8.77 33.69
CA ALA A 263 3.41 10.06 34.24
C ALA A 263 3.91 11.03 33.16
N GLU A 264 4.63 10.55 32.14
CA GLU A 264 5.08 11.38 31.02
C GLU A 264 3.90 11.84 30.15
N ILE A 265 2.93 10.94 29.91
CA ILE A 265 1.72 11.27 29.16
C ILE A 265 0.92 12.32 29.94
N GLU A 266 0.64 12.10 31.23
CA GLU A 266 -0.08 13.05 32.08
C GLU A 266 0.63 14.41 32.19
N ALA A 267 1.96 14.42 32.34
CA ALA A 267 2.74 15.65 32.38
C ALA A 267 2.63 16.44 31.07
N THR A 268 2.56 15.74 29.94
CA THR A 268 2.41 16.36 28.62
C THR A 268 0.99 16.87 28.38
N GLU A 269 -0.02 16.10 28.80
CA GLU A 269 -1.43 16.52 28.83
C GLU A 269 -1.61 17.81 29.65
N ILE A 270 -0.97 17.89 30.82
CA ILE A 270 -0.95 19.10 31.66
C ILE A 270 -0.22 20.25 30.95
N ARG A 271 0.96 19.99 30.36
CA ARG A 271 1.78 21.00 29.65
C ARG A 271 1.00 21.63 28.48
N LEU A 272 0.27 20.81 27.74
CA LEU A 272 -0.50 21.21 26.56
C LEU A 272 -1.93 21.63 26.91
N ALA A 273 -2.35 21.48 28.16
CA ALA A 273 -3.70 21.74 28.68
C ALA A 273 -4.80 20.97 27.94
N ILE A 274 -4.56 19.70 27.64
CA ILE A 274 -5.48 18.81 26.91
C ILE A 274 -5.56 17.44 27.57
N THR A 275 -6.50 16.62 27.10
CA THR A 275 -6.45 15.16 27.25
C THR A 275 -6.32 14.59 25.85
N PHE A 276 -5.32 13.72 25.63
CA PHE A 276 -5.10 13.14 24.31
C PHE A 276 -6.27 12.27 23.88
N PRO A 277 -6.53 12.15 22.56
CA PRO A 277 -7.54 11.23 22.06
C PRO A 277 -7.15 9.79 22.42
N PRO A 278 -8.14 8.92 22.74
CA PRO A 278 -7.87 7.59 23.30
C PRO A 278 -6.88 6.74 22.49
N SER A 279 -6.95 6.77 21.16
CA SER A 279 -6.07 6.00 20.29
C SER A 279 -4.64 6.47 20.34
N TYR A 280 -4.38 7.78 20.22
CA TYR A 280 -3.03 8.36 20.34
C TYR A 280 -2.46 8.12 21.74
N ARG A 281 -3.29 8.26 22.78
CA ARG A 281 -2.87 8.00 24.16
C ARG A 281 -2.47 6.54 24.39
N GLN A 282 -3.20 5.58 23.81
CA GLN A 282 -2.85 4.16 23.88
C GLN A 282 -1.63 3.82 23.02
N PHE A 283 -1.47 4.48 21.87
CA PHE A 283 -0.28 4.36 21.03
C PHE A 283 0.98 4.74 21.81
N LEU A 284 0.95 5.86 22.54
CA LEU A 284 2.09 6.32 23.35
C LEU A 284 2.54 5.32 24.41
N LYS A 285 1.61 4.49 24.92
CA LYS A 285 1.91 3.40 25.87
C LYS A 285 2.58 2.19 25.22
N VAL A 286 2.64 2.15 23.89
CA VAL A 286 3.32 1.14 23.09
C VAL A 286 4.56 1.72 22.41
N SER A 287 4.54 2.99 22.01
CA SER A 287 5.64 3.66 21.32
C SER A 287 5.57 5.17 21.51
N ASN A 288 6.62 5.79 22.07
CA ASN A 288 6.72 7.24 22.21
C ASN A 288 7.32 7.88 20.96
N GLY A 289 6.55 7.88 19.88
CA GLY A 289 7.01 8.23 18.53
C GLY A 289 7.16 7.00 17.64
N LEU A 290 7.34 7.19 16.33
CA LEU A 290 7.40 6.10 15.35
C LEU A 290 8.15 6.59 14.12
N ALA A 291 9.12 5.80 13.66
CA ALA A 291 9.70 5.97 12.34
C ALA A 291 8.69 5.43 11.30
N VAL A 292 8.25 6.28 10.38
CA VAL A 292 7.33 5.95 9.30
C VAL A 292 8.12 6.05 7.99
N HIS A 293 8.21 4.96 7.22
CA HIS A 293 8.89 5.03 5.93
C HIS A 293 7.96 5.64 4.88
N HIS A 294 8.44 6.64 4.14
CA HIS A 294 7.75 7.16 2.98
C HIS A 294 8.27 6.50 1.69
N GLN A 295 7.50 6.59 0.61
CA GLN A 295 7.95 6.16 -0.72
C GLN A 295 9.26 6.89 -1.08
N LYS A 296 10.26 6.14 -1.59
CA LYS A 296 11.65 6.57 -1.92
C LYS A 296 12.68 6.52 -0.78
N GLY A 297 12.48 5.68 0.24
CA GLY A 297 13.54 5.39 1.23
C GLY A 297 13.79 6.49 2.26
N MET A 298 12.91 7.50 2.35
CA MET A 298 13.01 8.60 3.31
C MET A 298 12.12 8.34 4.54
N LEU A 299 12.56 8.81 5.70
CA LEU A 299 11.92 8.57 7.00
C LEU A 299 11.08 9.79 7.42
N ALA A 300 9.77 9.60 7.57
CA ALA A 300 8.90 10.48 8.34
C ALA A 300 8.92 10.05 9.80
N GLU A 301 8.75 10.98 10.74
CA GLU A 301 8.78 10.65 12.16
C GLU A 301 7.53 11.16 12.86
N LEU A 302 6.84 10.26 13.58
CA LEU A 302 5.96 10.68 14.66
C LEU A 302 6.81 11.03 15.88
N PHE A 303 6.63 12.24 16.37
CA PHE A 303 7.42 12.81 17.44
C PHE A 303 7.26 12.08 18.78
N PRO A 304 8.33 12.01 19.58
CA PRO A 304 8.20 11.74 21.01
C PRO A 304 7.43 12.88 21.70
N LEU A 305 6.82 12.58 22.85
CA LEU A 305 6.05 13.56 23.65
C LEU A 305 6.79 14.85 24.01
N SER A 306 8.13 14.82 24.07
CA SER A 306 8.97 16.00 24.31
C SER A 306 8.89 17.04 23.19
N GLU A 307 8.54 16.61 21.98
CA GLU A 307 8.55 17.44 20.77
C GLU A 307 7.15 17.81 20.29
N VAL A 308 6.13 17.09 20.76
CA VAL A 308 4.72 17.42 20.52
C VAL A 308 4.39 18.83 21.03
N LYS A 309 3.83 19.65 20.14
CA LYS A 309 3.55 21.07 20.36
C LYS A 309 2.35 21.55 19.56
N TRP A 310 1.74 22.66 19.97
CA TRP A 310 0.72 23.32 19.16
C TRP A 310 1.35 23.93 17.92
N GLY A 311 0.65 23.88 16.79
CA GLY A 311 1.12 24.52 15.56
C GLY A 311 1.44 26.00 15.76
N ILE A 312 0.56 26.71 16.47
CA ILE A 312 0.73 28.14 16.75
C ILE A 312 2.02 28.45 17.53
N ASP A 313 2.48 27.54 18.41
CA ASP A 313 3.70 27.71 19.19
C ASP A 313 4.96 27.60 18.33
N GLY A 314 4.85 26.96 17.15
CA GLY A 314 5.92 26.87 16.15
C GLY A 314 6.05 28.10 15.24
N GLY A 315 5.20 29.11 15.41
CA GLY A 315 5.10 30.23 14.47
C GLY A 315 4.25 29.92 13.24
N ASN A 316 3.45 28.86 13.29
CA ASN A 316 2.57 28.44 12.18
C ASN A 316 1.27 29.25 12.23
N ASP A 317 1.39 30.51 11.85
CA ASP A 317 0.27 31.44 11.73
C ASP A 317 -0.52 31.21 10.44
N LYS A 318 -1.44 32.13 10.14
CA LYS A 318 -2.26 32.05 8.93
C LYS A 318 -1.41 32.00 7.66
N ASP A 319 -0.33 32.78 7.59
CA ASP A 319 0.53 32.88 6.42
C ASP A 319 1.34 31.59 6.21
N PHE A 320 1.71 30.91 7.31
CA PHE A 320 2.25 29.55 7.24
C PHE A 320 1.26 28.61 6.55
N TRP A 321 0.02 28.52 7.06
CA TRP A 321 -0.96 27.58 6.51
C TRP A 321 -1.40 27.92 5.09
N GLU A 322 -1.53 29.21 4.75
CA GLU A 322 -1.79 29.65 3.36
C GLU A 322 -0.65 29.28 2.41
N ARG A 323 0.60 29.21 2.90
CA ARG A 323 1.75 28.76 2.11
C ARG A 323 1.80 27.24 1.99
N GLU A 324 1.71 26.51 3.09
CA GLU A 324 1.87 25.05 3.11
C GLU A 324 0.70 24.33 2.43
N LEU A 325 -0.53 24.83 2.57
CA LEU A 325 -1.70 24.28 1.87
C LEU A 325 -1.80 24.82 0.43
N GLY A 326 -1.01 25.85 0.10
CA GLY A 326 -0.90 26.44 -1.23
C GLY A 326 -2.20 27.09 -1.75
N SER A 327 -2.16 27.54 -3.01
CA SER A 327 -3.35 28.04 -3.73
C SER A 327 -4.34 26.93 -4.16
N SER A 328 -3.97 25.67 -3.93
CA SER A 328 -4.70 24.46 -4.35
C SER A 328 -5.79 24.08 -3.34
N LEU A 329 -5.60 24.43 -2.06
CA LEU A 329 -6.53 24.18 -0.95
C LEU A 329 -6.96 25.52 -0.33
N PRO A 330 -8.02 26.20 -0.83
CA PRO A 330 -8.51 27.40 -0.18
C PRO A 330 -8.95 27.10 1.26
N LEU A 331 -8.34 27.81 2.21
CA LEU A 331 -8.87 27.94 3.56
C LEU A 331 -10.22 28.65 3.49
N ASP A 332 -11.30 27.90 3.70
CA ASP A 332 -12.67 28.41 3.55
C ASP A 332 -13.49 28.13 4.82
N ASP A 333 -13.61 29.17 5.65
CA ASP A 333 -14.45 29.14 6.84
C ASP A 333 -15.96 29.13 6.53
N THR A 334 -16.36 29.27 5.26
CA THR A 334 -17.78 29.28 4.85
C THR A 334 -18.35 27.89 4.59
N VAL A 335 -17.50 26.85 4.59
CA VAL A 335 -17.96 25.47 4.41
C VAL A 335 -18.83 25.00 5.56
N SER A 336 -19.95 24.40 5.18
CA SER A 336 -20.92 23.84 6.12
C SER A 336 -20.31 22.67 6.89
N ASP A 337 -20.77 22.45 8.12
CA ASP A 337 -20.33 21.30 8.92
C ASP A 337 -20.66 19.96 8.24
N GLU A 338 -21.81 19.87 7.55
CA GLU A 338 -22.22 18.67 6.81
C GLU A 338 -21.22 18.32 5.69
N GLU A 339 -20.78 19.33 4.94
CA GLU A 339 -19.76 19.18 3.89
C GLU A 339 -18.37 18.92 4.49
N TYR A 340 -18.02 19.58 5.60
CA TYR A 340 -16.73 19.37 6.26
C TYR A 340 -16.58 17.95 6.83
N TYR A 341 -17.63 17.39 7.42
CA TYR A 341 -17.62 16.07 8.04
C TYR A 341 -17.92 14.90 7.07
N ASP A 342 -18.05 15.15 5.76
CA ASP A 342 -18.11 14.09 4.75
C ASP A 342 -16.70 13.54 4.46
N TYR A 343 -16.28 12.54 5.25
CA TYR A 343 -14.97 11.90 5.08
C TYR A 343 -14.86 11.07 3.78
N VAL A 344 -15.98 10.77 3.11
CA VAL A 344 -16.04 9.95 1.89
C VAL A 344 -15.78 10.79 0.65
N LYS A 345 -16.29 12.01 0.65
CA LYS A 345 -16.07 12.99 -0.42
C LYS A 345 -15.11 14.06 0.06
N GLN A 346 -14.00 13.64 0.67
CA GLN A 346 -12.86 14.52 0.89
C GLN A 346 -12.31 14.92 -0.48
N ASN A 347 -12.99 15.85 -1.15
CA ASN A 347 -12.35 16.68 -2.13
C ASN A 347 -11.24 17.38 -1.35
N ASN A 348 -10.00 17.06 -1.67
CA ASN A 348 -8.77 17.70 -1.24
C ASN A 348 -8.82 19.21 -1.53
N VAL A 349 -9.70 19.98 -0.90
CA VAL A 349 -9.91 21.40 -1.25
C VAL A 349 -10.29 22.26 -0.05
N ILE A 350 -10.81 21.72 1.07
CA ILE A 350 -11.39 22.60 2.10
C ILE A 350 -11.04 22.21 3.54
N THR A 351 -10.27 23.08 4.18
CA THR A 351 -10.08 23.11 5.63
C THR A 351 -10.39 24.51 6.17
N LYS A 352 -10.95 24.58 7.38
CA LYS A 352 -11.20 25.84 8.09
C LYS A 352 -9.90 26.33 8.71
N ILE A 353 -9.53 27.61 8.56
CA ILE A 353 -8.26 28.12 9.13
C ILE A 353 -8.25 28.00 10.66
N GLY A 354 -9.41 28.15 11.30
CA GLY A 354 -9.54 27.94 12.73
C GLY A 354 -9.17 26.52 13.18
N HIS A 355 -9.41 25.51 12.33
CA HIS A 355 -9.02 24.12 12.61
C HIS A 355 -7.52 23.96 12.45
N ALA A 356 -6.94 24.47 11.36
CA ALA A 356 -5.50 24.38 11.10
C ALA A 356 -4.68 25.04 12.23
N LEU A 357 -5.06 26.24 12.67
CA LEU A 357 -4.39 26.95 13.77
C LEU A 357 -4.51 26.23 15.13
N ALA A 358 -5.55 25.41 15.31
CA ALA A 358 -5.79 24.64 16.53
C ALA A 358 -5.14 23.25 16.50
N THR A 359 -4.43 22.87 15.44
CA THR A 359 -3.82 21.54 15.33
C THR A 359 -2.62 21.36 16.25
N LEU A 360 -2.49 20.15 16.76
CA LEU A 360 -1.33 19.66 17.48
C LEU A 360 -0.39 18.92 16.53
N PHE A 361 0.88 19.32 16.48
CA PHE A 361 1.90 18.67 15.66
C PHE A 361 2.42 17.44 16.40
N ILE A 362 2.25 16.28 15.77
CA ILE A 362 2.64 14.98 16.32
C ILE A 362 3.66 14.25 15.46
N GLY A 363 4.09 14.85 14.35
CA GLY A 363 5.16 14.34 13.51
C GLY A 363 5.43 15.25 12.33
N ASP A 364 6.58 15.06 11.70
CA ASP A 364 6.97 15.71 10.46
C ASP A 364 7.80 14.79 9.55
N TYR A 365 8.04 15.28 8.33
CA TYR A 365 8.93 14.69 7.35
C TYR A 365 9.72 15.82 6.69
N ASP A 366 11.03 15.84 6.90
CA ASP A 366 11.98 16.79 6.30
C ASP A 366 11.51 18.26 6.33
N GLY A 367 10.74 18.62 7.37
CA GLY A 367 10.15 19.95 7.56
C GLY A 367 8.99 20.34 6.62
N ASN A 368 8.51 19.43 5.77
CA ASN A 368 7.54 19.74 4.71
C ASN A 368 6.26 18.89 4.75
N ASP A 369 6.29 17.63 5.23
CA ASP A 369 5.04 16.87 5.51
C ASP A 369 4.75 16.89 7.01
N PHE A 370 3.47 16.90 7.37
CA PHE A 370 3.04 17.05 8.77
C PHE A 370 1.97 16.05 9.16
N TYR A 371 2.13 15.49 10.36
CA TYR A 371 1.09 14.71 11.03
C TYR A 371 0.49 15.52 12.17
N LEU A 372 -0.83 15.68 12.14
CA LEU A 372 -1.53 16.63 12.99
C LEU A 372 -2.72 15.99 13.68
N LEU A 373 -3.07 16.47 14.87
CA LEU A 373 -4.34 16.17 15.54
C LEU A 373 -5.17 17.43 15.72
N ASN A 374 -6.43 17.39 15.33
CA ASN A 374 -7.36 18.50 15.40
C ASN A 374 -8.34 18.34 16.58
N PRO A 375 -8.14 19.05 17.71
CA PRO A 375 -8.99 18.95 18.90
C PRO A 375 -10.38 19.57 18.74
N LEU A 376 -10.62 20.35 17.67
CA LEU A 376 -11.92 20.99 17.46
C LEU A 376 -12.96 20.00 16.90
N VAL A 377 -12.51 18.86 16.39
CA VAL A 377 -13.34 17.82 15.81
C VAL A 377 -13.18 16.56 16.65
N VAL A 378 -14.13 16.35 17.56
CA VAL A 378 -14.14 15.21 18.48
C VAL A 378 -15.33 14.33 18.18
N ASN A 379 -15.09 13.05 17.87
CA ASN A 379 -16.16 12.11 17.59
C ASN A 379 -16.81 11.57 18.88
N LYS A 380 -17.86 10.76 18.72
CA LYS A 380 -18.63 10.18 19.84
C LYS A 380 -17.81 9.31 20.79
N ASP A 381 -16.70 8.76 20.33
CA ASP A 381 -15.82 7.88 21.09
C ASP A 381 -14.66 8.67 21.75
N GLY A 382 -14.62 10.00 21.57
CA GLY A 382 -13.61 10.90 22.14
C GLY A 382 -12.34 11.03 21.30
N GLU A 383 -12.31 10.43 20.11
CA GLU A 383 -11.19 10.59 19.19
C GLU A 383 -11.22 11.95 18.52
N TRP A 384 -10.02 12.49 18.29
CA TRP A 384 -9.83 13.71 17.52
C TRP A 384 -9.59 13.35 16.07
N GLU A 385 -10.03 14.21 15.16
CA GLU A 385 -9.63 14.12 13.76
C GLU A 385 -8.10 14.20 13.63
N ALA A 386 -7.52 13.38 12.75
CA ALA A 386 -6.10 13.37 12.46
C ALA A 386 -5.86 13.78 11.01
N TRP A 387 -4.80 14.54 10.73
CA TRP A 387 -4.45 14.97 9.37
C TRP A 387 -3.07 14.46 8.96
N SER A 388 -2.97 14.08 7.69
CA SER A 388 -1.70 13.84 6.99
C SER A 388 -1.60 14.88 5.87
N LEU A 389 -0.64 15.80 5.99
CA LEU A 389 -0.38 16.82 4.99
C LEU A 389 0.90 16.47 4.24
N MET A 390 0.80 16.20 2.93
CA MET A 390 1.95 15.87 2.08
C MET A 390 2.29 17.03 1.13
N HIS A 391 3.53 17.51 1.18
CA HIS A 391 4.05 18.66 0.45
C HIS A 391 4.10 18.45 -1.07
N ASP A 392 4.54 17.26 -1.51
CA ASP A 392 4.76 16.97 -2.94
C ASP A 392 3.45 16.86 -3.76
N GLY A 393 2.29 16.82 -3.10
CA GLY A 393 0.97 16.80 -3.73
C GLY A 393 0.05 17.96 -3.35
N GLY A 394 0.36 18.69 -2.27
CA GLY A 394 -0.56 19.70 -1.70
C GLY A 394 -1.88 19.10 -1.22
N ASP A 395 -1.89 17.79 -0.92
CA ASP A 395 -3.08 17.07 -0.49
C ASP A 395 -3.10 17.01 1.05
N LEU A 396 -4.18 17.56 1.62
CA LEU A 396 -4.51 17.42 3.03
C LEU A 396 -5.52 16.29 3.18
N GLU A 397 -5.07 15.19 3.77
CA GLU A 397 -5.94 14.04 4.04
C GLU A 397 -6.39 14.06 5.51
N ARG A 398 -7.68 13.89 5.73
CA ARG A 398 -8.30 13.94 7.06
C ARG A 398 -8.85 12.57 7.44
N TYR A 399 -8.70 12.24 8.71
CA TYR A 399 -9.04 10.94 9.25
C TYR A 399 -9.88 11.11 10.50
N ILE A 400 -10.90 10.26 10.66
CA ILE A 400 -11.79 10.33 11.84
C ILE A 400 -11.06 10.06 13.17
N SER A 401 -9.87 9.45 13.12
CA SER A 401 -8.97 9.34 14.27
C SER A 401 -7.51 9.05 13.87
N PHE A 402 -6.60 9.20 14.83
CA PHE A 402 -5.19 8.82 14.69
C PHE A 402 -5.00 7.32 14.35
N TRP A 403 -5.81 6.44 14.95
CA TRP A 403 -5.83 5.01 14.59
C TRP A 403 -6.16 4.75 13.11
N HIS A 404 -7.09 5.51 12.54
CA HIS A 404 -7.45 5.37 11.12
C HIS A 404 -6.34 5.89 10.21
N MET A 405 -5.73 7.03 10.57
CA MET A 405 -4.59 7.59 9.82
C MET A 405 -3.42 6.61 9.75
N LEU A 406 -3.00 6.01 10.88
CA LEU A 406 -1.88 5.07 10.86
C LEU A 406 -2.19 3.76 10.12
N GLN A 407 -3.43 3.25 10.18
CA GLN A 407 -3.83 2.11 9.36
C GLN A 407 -3.79 2.46 7.87
N GLU A 408 -4.23 3.65 7.48
CA GLU A 408 -4.18 4.07 6.08
C GLU A 408 -2.75 4.19 5.56
N ILE A 409 -1.87 4.80 6.34
CA ILE A 409 -0.45 4.90 6.00
C ILE A 409 0.15 3.49 5.82
N TYR A 410 -0.13 2.56 6.73
CA TYR A 410 0.28 1.16 6.57
C TYR A 410 -0.31 0.53 5.29
N TYR A 411 -1.59 0.75 4.99
CA TYR A 411 -2.26 0.19 3.81
C TYR A 411 -1.60 0.67 2.51
N ARG A 412 -1.36 1.98 2.40
CA ARG A 412 -0.65 2.61 1.27
C ARG A 412 0.78 2.11 1.09
N MET A 413 1.45 1.78 2.19
CA MET A 413 2.84 1.34 2.14
C MET A 413 2.99 -0.13 1.72
N PHE A 414 2.12 -1.01 2.22
CA PHE A 414 2.34 -2.45 2.05
C PHE A 414 1.32 -3.14 1.18
N VAL A 415 0.10 -2.61 1.07
CA VAL A 415 -1.04 -3.33 0.48
C VAL A 415 -1.42 -2.78 -0.89
N MET A 416 -1.34 -1.46 -1.10
CA MET A 416 -1.35 -0.84 -2.44
C MET A 416 0.07 -0.73 -3.01
#